data_AF-A0A7J9KT05-F1
#
_entry.id   AF-A0A7J9KT05-F1
#
_cell.length_a   1.000
_cell.length_b   1.000
_cell.length_c   1.000
_cell.angle_alpha   90.00
_cell.angle_beta   90.00
_cell.angle_gamma   90.00
#
_symmetry.space_group_name_H-M   'P 1'
#
loop_
_entity.id
_entity.type
_entity.pdbx_description
1 polymer ?
#
loop_
_entity_poly.entity_id
_entity_poly.type
_entity_poly.pdbx_seq_one_letter_code
_entity_poly.pdbx_strand_id
1 'polypeptide(L)'
;MTTNAGTQYLSRFINGDADKQCFKTNVPIVTYEDTKPYIDRIANEETSNILLTQPIHEFYLSTGTSGGLPKLIPVTVGTYNQRAVYYFTLLGSLMNKQLGFGDLDKTGKRLQLLFAKTGSETACGLKATTVLTNNNQSMFCQLLLGLIHRDEVVSVGSTFATVVLRAIKFLEQYYGELCSNIRTGRISDWVNDPGCRNIVTSIVKPNPKLADSIENLCGCKSWEGILRKVWPKAKLVDAITTGVMSQYAETLEFYSRGLPLVSTGYICSEAICGINLEPLSKPFEIQFNAKPVDLVNVKPGHYYELLVTTYGERQNVILSIESDKTSELDLLNAVNEAKTHLDPLGFILRWYTSHVDASSIPGHYVVFWELKAKEGNDNIVELDRTTMTECCSRMEESLDFIYRLYRKENAIAALEMKVLKQGSFEALMDYHVSQGASLSQYKGPSCIKSKEAIKILDSRVMA
;
A
#
# COMPACT_ATOMS: atom_id res chain seq x y z
N MET A 1 -22.93 -22.95 -1.44
CA MET A 1 -22.35 -24.28 -1.74
C MET A 1 -23.04 -24.89 -2.96
N THR A 2 -24.37 -24.98 -2.98
CA THR A 2 -25.17 -25.60 -4.07
C THR A 2 -24.78 -25.14 -5.48
N THR A 3 -24.55 -23.84 -5.70
CA THR A 3 -24.22 -23.29 -7.01
C THR A 3 -22.90 -23.78 -7.60
N ASN A 4 -21.91 -24.14 -6.75
CA ASN A 4 -20.57 -24.53 -7.20
C ASN A 4 -20.25 -26.00 -6.89
N ALA A 5 -21.16 -26.79 -6.32
CA ALA A 5 -20.88 -28.17 -5.91
C ALA A 5 -20.41 -29.08 -7.07
N GLY A 6 -20.86 -28.78 -8.29
CA GLY A 6 -20.47 -29.50 -9.51
C GLY A 6 -19.21 -28.98 -10.21
N THR A 7 -18.49 -27.99 -9.66
CA THR A 7 -17.24 -27.52 -10.28
C THR A 7 -16.15 -28.58 -10.18
N GLN A 8 -15.19 -28.57 -11.09
CA GLN A 8 -14.08 -29.53 -11.10
C GLN A 8 -13.29 -29.54 -9.79
N TYR A 9 -13.22 -28.40 -9.10
CA TYR A 9 -12.57 -28.29 -7.81
C TYR A 9 -13.40 -28.94 -6.69
N LEU A 10 -14.65 -28.52 -6.52
CA LEU A 10 -15.47 -29.00 -5.41
C LEU A 10 -15.90 -30.46 -5.57
N SER A 11 -16.12 -30.95 -6.80
CA SER A 11 -16.51 -32.34 -7.04
C SER A 11 -15.46 -33.37 -6.61
N ARG A 12 -14.21 -32.96 -6.38
CA ARG A 12 -13.14 -33.81 -5.81
C ARG A 12 -13.33 -34.09 -4.32
N PHE A 13 -14.07 -33.24 -3.63
CA PHE A 13 -14.22 -33.27 -2.18
C PHE A 13 -15.67 -33.53 -1.75
N ILE A 14 -16.64 -33.07 -2.54
CA ILE A 14 -18.07 -33.18 -2.23
C ILE A 14 -18.81 -33.79 -3.44
N ASN A 15 -19.52 -34.90 -3.22
CA ASN A 15 -20.29 -35.59 -4.26
C ASN A 15 -21.67 -34.93 -4.48
N GLY A 16 -21.70 -33.62 -4.68
CA GLY A 16 -22.95 -32.84 -4.79
C GLY A 16 -23.69 -32.60 -3.48
N ASP A 17 -23.22 -33.19 -2.37
CA ASP A 17 -23.75 -32.95 -1.04
C ASP A 17 -23.32 -31.56 -0.54
N ALA A 18 -24.30 -30.69 -0.31
CA ALA A 18 -24.09 -29.27 -0.02
C ALA A 18 -24.29 -28.93 1.46
N ASP A 19 -24.22 -29.93 2.36
CA ASP A 19 -24.33 -29.70 3.78
C ASP A 19 -23.04 -29.13 4.39
N LYS A 20 -23.21 -28.36 5.47
CA LYS A 20 -22.12 -27.64 6.13
C LYS A 20 -21.07 -28.57 6.76
N GLN A 21 -21.48 -29.73 7.24
CA GLN A 21 -20.61 -30.68 7.93
C GLN A 21 -19.74 -31.44 6.92
N CYS A 22 -20.32 -31.89 5.80
CA CYS A 22 -19.59 -32.45 4.67
C CYS A 22 -18.54 -31.48 4.15
N PHE A 23 -18.90 -30.21 3.93
CA PHE A 23 -17.94 -29.19 3.50
C PHE A 23 -16.77 -29.05 4.49
N LYS A 24 -17.06 -28.90 5.79
CA LYS A 24 -16.03 -28.76 6.83
C LYS A 24 -15.10 -29.96 6.95
N THR A 25 -15.62 -31.16 6.69
CA THR A 25 -14.86 -32.41 6.86
C THR A 25 -14.01 -32.71 5.63
N ASN A 26 -14.52 -32.40 4.44
CA ASN A 26 -13.95 -32.90 3.18
C ASN A 26 -13.20 -31.84 2.37
N VAL A 27 -13.53 -30.55 2.51
CA VAL A 27 -12.87 -29.47 1.76
C VAL A 27 -11.67 -28.94 2.54
N PRO A 28 -10.44 -29.04 2.01
CA PRO A 28 -9.25 -28.63 2.72
C PRO A 28 -9.14 -27.11 2.83
N ILE A 29 -8.45 -26.65 3.87
CA ILE A 29 -7.94 -25.28 3.93
C ILE A 29 -6.75 -25.19 2.98
N VAL A 30 -6.79 -24.22 2.06
CA VAL A 30 -5.81 -24.09 0.98
C VAL A 30 -5.16 -22.71 0.95
N THR A 31 -3.99 -22.65 0.33
CA THR A 31 -3.27 -21.43 -0.03
C THR A 31 -3.47 -21.10 -1.50
N TYR A 32 -2.93 -19.95 -1.94
CA TYR A 32 -2.95 -19.61 -3.37
C TYR A 32 -2.25 -20.68 -4.21
N GLU A 33 -1.14 -21.26 -3.74
CA GLU A 33 -0.36 -22.25 -4.49
C GLU A 33 -1.16 -23.51 -4.83
N ASP A 34 -2.04 -23.95 -3.93
CA ASP A 34 -2.90 -25.12 -4.16
C ASP A 34 -3.97 -24.83 -5.24
N THR A 35 -4.38 -23.57 -5.37
CA THR A 35 -5.39 -23.13 -6.34
C THR A 35 -4.81 -22.60 -7.65
N LYS A 36 -3.52 -22.22 -7.65
CA LYS A 36 -2.83 -21.61 -8.78
C LYS A 36 -2.92 -22.44 -10.07
N PRO A 37 -2.77 -23.78 -10.06
CA PRO A 37 -2.89 -24.58 -11.28
C PRO A 37 -4.29 -24.47 -11.94
N TYR A 38 -5.34 -24.27 -11.14
CA TYR A 38 -6.69 -24.08 -11.66
C TYR A 38 -6.87 -22.68 -12.24
N ILE A 39 -6.31 -21.66 -11.59
CA ILE A 39 -6.36 -20.26 -12.04
C ILE A 39 -5.57 -20.10 -13.35
N ASP A 40 -4.38 -20.68 -13.44
CA ASP A 40 -3.56 -20.65 -14.65
C ASP A 40 -4.28 -21.30 -15.84
N ARG A 41 -5.01 -22.41 -15.62
CA ARG A 41 -5.83 -23.07 -16.65
C ARG A 41 -6.95 -22.17 -17.17
N ILE A 42 -7.65 -21.48 -16.28
CA ILE A 42 -8.68 -20.50 -16.64
C ILE A 42 -8.07 -19.33 -17.45
N ALA A 43 -6.92 -18.81 -17.01
CA ALA A 43 -6.25 -17.71 -17.68
C ALA A 43 -5.71 -18.08 -19.08
N ASN A 44 -5.53 -19.37 -19.37
CA ASN A 44 -5.05 -19.94 -20.63
C ASN A 44 -6.14 -20.71 -21.40
N GLU A 45 -7.35 -20.15 -21.48
CA GLU A 45 -8.45 -20.54 -22.40
C GLU A 45 -9.32 -21.73 -21.98
N GLU A 46 -9.23 -22.21 -20.75
CA GLU A 46 -10.16 -23.24 -20.29
C GLU A 46 -11.45 -22.62 -19.70
N THR A 47 -12.52 -22.57 -20.51
CA THR A 47 -13.86 -22.04 -20.15
C THR A 47 -14.69 -23.00 -19.30
N SER A 48 -14.08 -24.07 -18.78
CA SER A 48 -14.74 -25.08 -17.97
C SER A 48 -15.14 -24.54 -16.60
N ASN A 49 -16.16 -25.13 -15.97
CA ASN A 49 -16.57 -24.87 -14.57
C ASN A 49 -15.50 -25.39 -13.58
N ILE A 50 -14.30 -24.81 -13.62
CA ILE A 50 -13.13 -25.29 -12.86
C ILE A 50 -13.28 -24.93 -11.39
N LEU A 51 -13.28 -23.62 -11.08
CA LEU A 51 -13.45 -23.09 -9.73
C LEU A 51 -14.87 -22.59 -9.47
N LEU A 52 -15.49 -21.98 -10.49
CA LEU A 52 -16.77 -21.28 -10.39
C LEU A 52 -17.68 -21.77 -11.52
N THR A 53 -18.98 -21.84 -11.27
CA THR A 53 -19.98 -22.10 -12.33
C THR A 53 -20.37 -20.84 -13.10
N GLN A 54 -20.13 -19.66 -12.52
CA GLN A 54 -20.29 -18.41 -13.23
C GLN A 54 -19.02 -18.09 -14.04
N PRO A 55 -19.16 -17.57 -15.26
CA PRO A 55 -18.02 -17.09 -16.04
C PRO A 55 -17.24 -16.01 -15.29
N ILE A 56 -15.93 -16.06 -15.45
CA ILE A 56 -15.03 -15.03 -14.93
C ILE A 56 -15.10 -13.82 -15.85
N HIS A 57 -15.34 -12.66 -15.24
CA HIS A 57 -15.44 -11.37 -15.90
C HIS A 57 -14.07 -10.74 -16.11
N GLU A 58 -13.25 -10.76 -15.07
CA GLU A 58 -11.87 -10.26 -15.06
C GLU A 58 -11.08 -10.93 -13.92
N PHE A 59 -9.78 -10.68 -13.89
CA PHE A 59 -8.91 -10.99 -12.77
C PHE A 59 -8.49 -9.70 -12.05
N TYR A 60 -8.48 -9.73 -10.72
CA TYR A 60 -7.75 -8.73 -9.95
C TYR A 60 -6.33 -9.20 -9.67
N LEU A 61 -5.37 -8.33 -9.94
CA LEU A 61 -3.98 -8.51 -9.54
C LEU A 61 -3.84 -8.09 -8.08
N SER A 62 -3.66 -9.06 -7.20
CA SER A 62 -3.40 -8.80 -5.77
C SER A 62 -2.00 -8.24 -5.59
N THR A 63 -1.87 -7.32 -4.63
CA THR A 63 -0.56 -6.81 -4.20
C THR A 63 0.22 -7.83 -3.38
N GLY A 64 -0.44 -8.90 -2.92
CA GLY A 64 0.26 -10.08 -2.41
C GLY A 64 0.77 -10.92 -3.57
N THR A 65 2.03 -11.34 -3.49
CA THR A 65 2.70 -12.08 -4.57
C THR A 65 2.82 -13.59 -4.29
N SER A 66 3.03 -14.35 -5.36
CA SER A 66 3.33 -15.79 -5.38
C SER A 66 4.43 -15.99 -6.43
N GLY A 67 5.58 -16.52 -6.02
CA GLY A 67 6.76 -16.61 -6.89
C GLY A 67 7.23 -15.25 -7.44
N GLY A 68 7.06 -14.16 -6.67
CA GLY A 68 7.43 -12.80 -7.07
C GLY A 68 6.46 -12.10 -8.03
N LEU A 69 5.38 -12.76 -8.46
CA LEU A 69 4.34 -12.20 -9.33
C LEU A 69 3.03 -11.94 -8.58
N PRO A 70 2.22 -10.95 -8.99
CA PRO A 70 0.91 -10.70 -8.40
C PRO A 70 0.00 -11.92 -8.52
N LYS A 71 -0.75 -12.23 -7.46
CA LYS A 71 -1.77 -13.29 -7.50
C LYS A 71 -2.95 -12.85 -8.39
N LEU A 72 -3.41 -13.75 -9.26
CA LEU A 72 -4.59 -13.56 -10.10
C LEU A 72 -5.83 -14.01 -9.33
N ILE A 73 -6.72 -13.08 -9.02
CA ILE A 73 -7.94 -13.36 -8.26
C ILE A 73 -9.14 -13.34 -9.20
N PRO A 74 -9.88 -14.45 -9.37
CA PRO A 74 -11.01 -14.52 -10.29
C PRO A 74 -12.19 -13.68 -9.78
N VAL A 75 -12.76 -12.87 -10.67
CA VAL A 75 -13.91 -11.99 -10.38
C VAL A 75 -15.06 -12.36 -11.31
N THR A 76 -16.26 -12.54 -10.76
CA THR A 76 -17.49 -12.71 -11.55
C THR A 76 -18.25 -11.39 -11.60
N VAL A 77 -19.20 -11.26 -12.53
CA VAL A 77 -20.11 -10.10 -12.56
C VAL A 77 -20.86 -9.94 -11.23
N GLY A 78 -21.22 -11.06 -10.58
CA GLY A 78 -21.87 -11.04 -9.27
C GLY A 78 -20.99 -10.43 -8.19
N THR A 79 -19.72 -10.85 -8.07
CA THR A 79 -18.80 -10.29 -7.07
C THR A 79 -18.39 -8.86 -7.38
N TYR A 80 -18.27 -8.50 -8.67
CA TYR A 80 -18.08 -7.12 -9.10
C TYR A 80 -19.23 -6.21 -8.63
N ASN A 81 -20.48 -6.62 -8.88
CA ASN A 81 -21.66 -5.85 -8.47
C ASN A 81 -21.78 -5.74 -6.94
N GLN A 82 -21.43 -6.79 -6.20
CA GLN A 82 -21.38 -6.75 -4.74
C GLN A 82 -20.38 -5.70 -4.23
N ARG A 83 -19.20 -5.58 -4.87
CA ARG A 83 -18.22 -4.53 -4.56
C ARG A 83 -18.78 -3.13 -4.85
N ALA A 84 -19.47 -2.96 -5.97
CA ALA A 84 -20.11 -1.67 -6.28
C ALA A 84 -21.14 -1.27 -5.21
N VAL A 85 -22.02 -2.20 -4.78
CA VAL A 85 -22.98 -1.95 -3.69
C VAL A 85 -22.27 -1.60 -2.39
N TYR A 86 -21.19 -2.31 -2.07
CA TYR A 86 -20.39 -2.02 -0.88
C TYR A 86 -19.83 -0.59 -0.87
N TYR A 87 -19.14 -0.18 -1.94
CA TYR A 87 -18.54 1.15 -2.01
C TYR A 87 -19.58 2.27 -2.08
N PHE A 88 -20.56 2.15 -2.98
CA PHE A 88 -21.47 3.25 -3.28
C PHE A 88 -22.67 3.32 -2.33
N THR A 89 -23.08 2.19 -1.74
CA THR A 89 -24.26 2.17 -0.85
C THR A 89 -23.85 2.06 0.61
N LEU A 90 -23.10 1.03 1.00
CA LEU A 90 -22.85 0.75 2.41
C LEU A 90 -21.91 1.79 3.03
N LEU A 91 -20.74 2.04 2.43
CA LEU A 91 -19.78 3.01 2.96
C LEU A 91 -20.36 4.43 2.98
N GLY A 92 -20.97 4.86 1.88
CA GLY A 92 -21.61 6.18 1.78
C GLY A 92 -22.69 6.39 2.84
N SER A 93 -23.60 5.43 3.00
CA SER A 93 -24.69 5.50 3.99
C SER A 93 -24.16 5.51 5.43
N LEU A 94 -23.13 4.70 5.72
CA LEU A 94 -22.55 4.63 7.03
C LEU A 94 -21.83 5.93 7.41
N MET A 95 -21.04 6.49 6.49
CA MET A 95 -20.39 7.79 6.68
C MET A 95 -21.43 8.87 7.00
N ASN A 96 -22.52 8.93 6.23
CA ASN A 96 -23.58 9.91 6.45
C ASN A 96 -24.28 9.75 7.82
N LYS A 97 -24.44 8.50 8.30
CA LYS A 97 -25.11 8.22 9.58
C LYS A 97 -24.20 8.42 10.80
N GLN A 98 -22.98 7.89 10.76
CA GLN A 98 -22.09 7.81 11.92
C GLN A 98 -21.29 9.09 12.17
N LEU A 99 -20.94 9.83 11.11
CA LEU A 99 -20.06 10.99 11.26
C LEU A 99 -20.78 12.23 11.82
N GLY A 100 -22.11 12.22 11.89
CA GLY A 100 -22.90 13.37 12.36
C GLY A 100 -22.80 14.62 11.47
N PHE A 101 -22.15 14.52 10.31
CA PHE A 101 -21.93 15.64 9.39
C PHE A 101 -23.10 15.95 8.44
N GLY A 102 -24.19 15.20 8.58
CA GLY A 102 -25.29 15.17 7.61
C GLY A 102 -24.94 14.35 6.37
N ASP A 103 -25.81 14.40 5.37
CA ASP A 103 -25.59 13.73 4.08
C ASP A 103 -24.50 14.49 3.30
N LEU A 104 -23.28 13.96 3.32
CA LEU A 104 -22.12 14.61 2.70
C LEU A 104 -22.36 14.86 1.21
N ASP A 105 -23.05 13.94 0.53
CA ASP A 105 -23.32 14.00 -0.90
C ASP A 105 -24.36 15.08 -1.27
N LYS A 106 -25.15 15.53 -0.29
CA LYS A 106 -26.02 16.72 -0.43
C LYS A 106 -25.34 18.02 -0.06
N THR A 107 -24.30 17.97 0.77
CA THR A 107 -23.63 19.16 1.29
C THR A 107 -22.42 19.62 0.48
N GLY A 108 -21.90 18.77 -0.42
CA GLY A 108 -20.81 19.12 -1.32
C GLY A 108 -20.25 17.91 -2.09
N LYS A 109 -19.00 18.06 -2.55
CA LYS A 109 -18.27 17.09 -3.37
C LYS A 109 -17.17 16.40 -2.56
N ARG A 110 -16.83 15.17 -2.94
CA ARG A 110 -15.69 14.43 -2.38
C ARG A 110 -14.52 14.50 -3.36
N LEU A 111 -13.37 15.02 -2.92
CA LEU A 111 -12.13 14.92 -3.68
C LEU A 111 -11.49 13.56 -3.36
N GLN A 112 -11.73 12.57 -4.21
CA GLN A 112 -11.17 11.22 -4.09
C GLN A 112 -10.10 11.01 -5.15
N LEU A 113 -8.86 10.87 -4.72
CA LEU A 113 -7.70 10.67 -5.59
C LEU A 113 -7.57 9.19 -5.94
N LEU A 114 -7.98 8.84 -7.16
CA LEU A 114 -8.02 7.46 -7.62
C LEU A 114 -7.25 7.33 -8.93
N PHE A 115 -6.49 6.25 -9.08
CA PHE A 115 -5.63 6.02 -10.24
C PHE A 115 -5.94 4.66 -10.85
N ALA A 116 -6.09 4.65 -12.16
CA ALA A 116 -6.30 3.46 -12.94
C ALA A 116 -5.36 3.46 -14.14
N LYS A 117 -5.01 2.27 -14.60
CA LYS A 117 -4.37 2.03 -15.89
C LYS A 117 -5.04 0.84 -16.53
N THR A 118 -5.03 0.81 -17.86
CA THR A 118 -5.46 -0.34 -18.62
C THR A 118 -4.70 -1.57 -18.13
N GLY A 119 -5.44 -2.55 -17.58
CA GLY A 119 -4.90 -3.82 -17.13
C GLY A 119 -4.22 -4.59 -18.27
N SER A 120 -3.43 -5.61 -17.93
CA SER A 120 -2.95 -6.57 -18.92
C SER A 120 -4.10 -7.50 -19.34
N GLU A 121 -3.96 -8.16 -20.48
CA GLU A 121 -4.88 -9.23 -20.88
C GLU A 121 -4.20 -10.58 -20.62
N THR A 122 -4.97 -11.56 -20.14
CA THR A 122 -4.54 -12.96 -20.09
C THR A 122 -4.53 -13.54 -21.51
N ALA A 123 -3.96 -14.73 -21.67
CA ALA A 123 -3.92 -15.41 -22.98
C ALA A 123 -5.32 -15.58 -23.59
N CYS A 124 -6.34 -15.83 -22.75
CA CYS A 124 -7.73 -15.94 -23.18
C CYS A 124 -8.49 -14.61 -23.36
N GLY A 125 -7.80 -13.47 -23.30
CA GLY A 125 -8.40 -12.14 -23.48
C GLY A 125 -9.18 -11.61 -22.27
N LEU A 126 -9.10 -12.26 -21.10
CA LEU A 126 -9.66 -11.71 -19.87
C LEU A 126 -8.75 -10.59 -19.35
N LYS A 127 -9.35 -9.49 -18.90
CA LYS A 127 -8.59 -8.40 -18.28
C LYS A 127 -8.04 -8.82 -16.94
N ALA A 128 -6.82 -8.40 -16.65
CA ALA A 128 -6.17 -8.50 -15.35
C ALA A 128 -5.87 -7.08 -14.86
N THR A 129 -6.69 -6.61 -13.92
CA THR A 129 -6.70 -5.22 -13.46
C THR A 129 -5.98 -5.07 -12.12
N THR A 130 -5.21 -3.99 -11.95
CA THR A 130 -4.60 -3.61 -10.67
C THR A 130 -5.01 -2.20 -10.27
N VAL A 131 -5.03 -1.92 -8.96
CA VAL A 131 -5.19 -0.56 -8.45
C VAL A 131 -3.83 0.13 -8.49
N LEU A 132 -3.78 1.31 -9.11
CA LEU A 132 -2.61 2.16 -9.06
C LEU A 132 -2.71 3.16 -7.91
N THR A 133 -1.55 3.59 -7.44
CA THR A 133 -1.41 4.60 -6.40
C THR A 133 -0.65 5.84 -6.90
N ASN A 134 -0.19 5.85 -8.15
CA ASN A 134 0.44 7.02 -8.75
C ASN A 134 0.23 7.15 -10.28
N ASN A 135 -0.01 8.38 -10.73
CA ASN A 135 0.07 8.82 -12.12
C ASN A 135 0.14 10.36 -12.13
N ASN A 136 1.28 10.93 -12.55
CA ASN A 136 1.50 12.38 -12.45
C ASN A 136 0.49 13.22 -13.25
N GLN A 137 0.12 12.81 -14.46
CA GLN A 137 -0.85 13.56 -15.28
C GLN A 137 -2.24 13.52 -14.64
N SER A 138 -2.66 12.34 -14.18
CA SER A 138 -3.93 12.17 -13.47
C SER A 138 -3.95 12.94 -12.15
N MET A 139 -2.88 12.87 -11.36
CA MET A 139 -2.72 13.60 -10.10
C MET A 139 -2.85 15.11 -10.33
N PHE A 140 -2.12 15.65 -11.31
CA PHE A 140 -2.19 17.07 -11.66
C PHE A 140 -3.61 17.48 -12.04
N CYS A 141 -4.29 16.71 -12.88
CA CYS A 141 -5.66 17.01 -13.29
C CYS A 141 -6.67 16.92 -12.14
N GLN A 142 -6.58 15.89 -11.30
CA GLN A 142 -7.46 15.71 -10.16
C GLN A 142 -7.27 16.83 -9.13
N LEU A 143 -6.02 17.23 -8.84
CA LEU A 143 -5.73 18.38 -7.97
C LEU A 143 -6.23 19.69 -8.58
N LEU A 144 -6.00 19.93 -9.87
CA LEU A 144 -6.49 21.12 -10.57
C LEU A 144 -8.02 21.26 -10.44
N LEU A 145 -8.77 20.20 -10.71
CA LEU A 145 -10.22 20.19 -10.56
C LEU A 145 -10.65 20.31 -9.09
N GLY A 146 -9.92 19.67 -8.17
CA GLY A 146 -10.13 19.80 -6.73
C GLY A 146 -9.93 21.22 -6.20
N LEU A 147 -8.99 21.98 -6.78
CA LEU A 147 -8.74 23.38 -6.48
C LEU A 147 -9.83 24.29 -7.07
N ILE A 148 -10.28 24.02 -8.30
CA ILE A 148 -11.38 24.76 -8.95
C ILE A 148 -12.68 24.65 -8.16
N HIS A 149 -12.96 23.47 -7.63
CA HIS A 149 -14.14 23.19 -6.82
C HIS A 149 -13.89 23.28 -5.31
N ARG A 150 -12.81 23.95 -4.86
CA ARG A 150 -12.36 23.90 -3.46
C ARG A 150 -13.42 24.24 -2.42
N ASP A 151 -14.34 25.15 -2.75
CA ASP A 151 -15.40 25.62 -1.86
C ASP A 151 -16.61 24.67 -1.83
N GLU A 152 -16.60 23.61 -2.62
CA GLU A 152 -17.60 22.53 -2.61
C GLU A 152 -17.05 21.26 -1.96
N VAL A 153 -15.73 21.14 -1.75
CA VAL A 153 -15.11 19.91 -1.24
C VAL A 153 -15.40 19.73 0.26
N VAL A 154 -16.09 18.65 0.60
CA VAL A 154 -16.45 18.26 1.99
C VAL A 154 -15.62 17.11 2.53
N SER A 155 -14.88 16.40 1.68
CA SER A 155 -13.90 15.39 2.09
C SER A 155 -12.76 15.31 1.09
N VAL A 156 -11.55 15.09 1.58
CA VAL A 156 -10.36 14.80 0.76
C VAL A 156 -9.92 13.38 1.08
N GLY A 157 -9.57 12.57 0.09
CA GLY A 157 -9.23 11.18 0.36
C GLY A 157 -8.57 10.44 -0.79
N SER A 158 -8.15 9.22 -0.47
CA SER A 158 -7.67 8.21 -1.40
C SER A 158 -7.73 6.84 -0.74
N THR A 159 -7.31 5.78 -1.42
CA THR A 159 -7.25 4.42 -0.88
C THR A 159 -6.31 4.35 0.34
N PHE A 160 -5.11 4.92 0.26
CA PHE A 160 -4.09 4.85 1.31
C PHE A 160 -3.63 6.24 1.74
N ALA A 161 -3.20 6.37 3.01
CA ALA A 161 -2.68 7.62 3.57
C ALA A 161 -1.48 8.18 2.78
N THR A 162 -0.61 7.30 2.30
CA THR A 162 0.53 7.59 1.42
C THR A 162 0.16 8.35 0.16
N VAL A 163 -0.98 8.02 -0.45
CA VAL A 163 -1.44 8.67 -1.69
C VAL A 163 -1.91 10.09 -1.42
N VAL A 164 -2.58 10.32 -0.28
CA VAL A 164 -2.95 11.67 0.17
C VAL A 164 -1.69 12.50 0.47
N LEU A 165 -0.72 11.91 1.17
CA LEU A 165 0.57 12.55 1.45
C LEU A 165 1.34 12.89 0.16
N ARG A 166 1.37 11.98 -0.81
CA ARG A 166 1.97 12.22 -2.13
C ARG A 166 1.25 13.36 -2.84
N ALA A 167 -0.06 13.42 -2.78
CA ALA A 167 -0.83 14.50 -3.39
C ALA A 167 -0.55 15.86 -2.74
N ILE A 168 -0.35 15.91 -1.42
CA ILE A 168 0.08 17.13 -0.72
C ILE A 168 1.46 17.57 -1.22
N LYS A 169 2.43 16.65 -1.33
CA LYS A 169 3.77 16.97 -1.88
C LYS A 169 3.74 17.37 -3.34
N PHE A 170 2.89 16.72 -4.13
CA PHE A 170 2.66 17.09 -5.51
C PHE A 170 2.07 18.51 -5.60
N LEU A 171 1.10 18.86 -4.75
CA LEU A 171 0.58 20.22 -4.66
C LEU A 171 1.67 21.22 -4.23
N GLU A 172 2.51 20.88 -3.24
CA GLU A 172 3.64 21.70 -2.79
C GLU A 172 4.63 22.01 -3.91
N GLN A 173 4.89 21.04 -4.78
CA GLN A 173 5.78 21.20 -5.92
C GLN A 173 5.14 21.98 -7.08
N TYR A 174 3.85 21.75 -7.35
CA TYR A 174 3.19 22.22 -8.58
C TYR A 174 2.15 23.33 -8.38
N TYR A 175 1.93 23.86 -7.17
CA TYR A 175 0.86 24.85 -6.93
C TYR A 175 0.99 26.10 -7.81
N GLY A 176 2.21 26.57 -8.10
CA GLY A 176 2.41 27.74 -8.98
C GLY A 176 1.91 27.48 -10.41
N GLU A 177 2.21 26.29 -10.94
CA GLU A 177 1.74 25.86 -12.27
C GLU A 177 0.22 25.64 -12.29
N LEU A 178 -0.32 24.98 -11.25
CA LEU A 178 -1.77 24.80 -11.07
C LEU A 178 -2.48 26.15 -11.01
N CYS A 179 -1.94 27.13 -10.27
CA CYS A 179 -2.49 28.49 -10.19
C CYS A 179 -2.40 29.20 -11.55
N SER A 180 -1.31 29.04 -12.30
CA SER A 180 -1.19 29.56 -13.67
C SER A 180 -2.25 28.98 -14.61
N ASN A 181 -2.51 27.67 -14.52
CA ASN A 181 -3.56 27.00 -15.29
C ASN A 181 -4.96 27.52 -14.93
N ILE A 182 -5.26 27.69 -13.63
CA ILE A 182 -6.51 28.31 -13.16
C ILE A 182 -6.63 29.75 -13.67
N ARG A 183 -5.56 30.54 -13.60
CA ARG A 183 -5.53 31.95 -13.98
C ARG A 183 -5.79 32.15 -15.48
N THR A 184 -5.13 31.34 -16.32
CA THR A 184 -5.19 31.46 -17.79
C THR A 184 -6.31 30.66 -18.41
N GLY A 185 -6.88 29.71 -17.68
CA GLY A 185 -7.86 28.77 -18.19
C GLY A 185 -7.28 27.73 -19.15
N ARG A 186 -5.97 27.47 -19.12
CA ARG A 186 -5.26 26.57 -20.03
C ARG A 186 -4.50 25.51 -19.27
N ILE A 187 -4.63 24.25 -19.70
CA ILE A 187 -3.87 23.14 -19.13
C ILE A 187 -2.45 23.12 -19.70
N SER A 188 -1.47 22.76 -18.87
CA SER A 188 -0.07 22.61 -19.26
C SER A 188 0.14 21.58 -20.38
N ASP A 189 1.15 21.83 -21.21
CA ASP A 189 1.43 21.03 -22.42
C ASP A 189 1.97 19.62 -22.12
N TRP A 190 2.62 19.42 -20.97
CA TRP A 190 3.13 18.11 -20.57
C TRP A 190 2.02 17.12 -20.18
N VAL A 191 0.80 17.61 -19.90
CA VAL A 191 -0.39 16.77 -19.77
C VAL A 191 -0.83 16.41 -21.19
N ASN A 192 -0.31 15.30 -21.71
CA ASN A 192 -0.54 14.84 -23.08
C ASN A 192 -1.58 13.70 -23.19
N ASP A 193 -2.07 13.16 -22.08
CA ASP A 193 -3.16 12.19 -22.06
C ASP A 193 -4.45 12.83 -22.61
N PRO A 194 -5.03 12.31 -23.71
CA PRO A 194 -6.20 12.90 -24.34
C PRO A 194 -7.42 12.95 -23.41
N GLY A 195 -7.62 11.94 -22.57
CA GLY A 195 -8.72 11.87 -21.62
C GLY A 195 -8.66 12.99 -20.59
N CYS A 196 -7.48 13.15 -19.98
CA CYS A 196 -7.18 14.23 -19.04
C CYS A 196 -7.37 15.62 -19.68
N ARG A 197 -6.75 15.86 -20.85
CA ARG A 197 -6.86 17.15 -21.54
C ARG A 197 -8.29 17.52 -21.88
N ASN A 198 -9.06 16.59 -22.43
CA ASN A 198 -10.44 16.84 -22.87
C ASN A 198 -11.33 17.21 -21.68
N ILE A 199 -11.26 16.44 -20.59
CA ILE A 199 -12.05 16.70 -19.37
C ILE A 199 -11.67 18.04 -18.76
N VAL A 200 -10.37 18.29 -18.55
CA VAL A 200 -9.91 19.53 -17.93
C VAL A 200 -10.28 20.74 -18.77
N THR A 201 -10.07 20.69 -20.09
CA THR A 201 -10.42 21.81 -21.01
C THR A 201 -11.91 22.13 -20.99
N SER A 202 -12.78 21.13 -20.76
CA SER A 202 -14.23 21.34 -20.66
C SER A 202 -14.68 22.06 -19.38
N ILE A 203 -13.88 21.99 -18.30
CA ILE A 203 -14.24 22.49 -16.96
C ILE A 203 -13.51 23.80 -16.65
N VAL A 204 -12.22 23.85 -16.97
CA VAL A 204 -11.34 24.96 -16.60
C VAL A 204 -11.75 26.24 -17.32
N LYS A 205 -11.97 27.30 -16.56
CA LYS A 205 -12.22 28.66 -17.05
C LYS A 205 -11.23 29.62 -16.38
N PRO A 206 -10.79 30.70 -17.08
CA PRO A 206 -9.89 31.69 -16.48
C PRO A 206 -10.47 32.27 -15.20
N ASN A 207 -9.75 32.11 -14.08
CA ASN A 207 -10.13 32.64 -12.77
C ASN A 207 -8.92 33.15 -11.97
N PRO A 208 -8.42 34.36 -12.28
CA PRO A 208 -7.26 34.94 -11.61
C PRO A 208 -7.44 35.09 -10.09
N LYS A 209 -8.65 35.47 -9.63
CA LYS A 209 -8.94 35.67 -8.20
C LYS A 209 -8.77 34.38 -7.40
N LEU A 210 -9.24 33.25 -7.95
CA LEU A 210 -9.06 31.94 -7.32
C LEU A 210 -7.59 31.54 -7.29
N ALA A 211 -6.87 31.76 -8.39
CA ALA A 211 -5.43 31.47 -8.48
C ALA A 211 -4.65 32.25 -7.42
N ASP A 212 -4.85 33.57 -7.31
CA ASP A 212 -4.16 34.42 -6.32
C ASP A 212 -4.47 33.98 -4.88
N SER A 213 -5.71 33.57 -4.60
CA SER A 213 -6.11 33.04 -3.30
C SER A 213 -5.36 31.76 -2.93
N ILE A 214 -5.30 30.78 -3.85
CA ILE A 214 -4.60 29.51 -3.63
C ILE A 214 -3.09 29.75 -3.50
N GLU A 215 -2.52 30.60 -4.34
CA GLU A 215 -1.10 30.93 -4.33
C GLU A 215 -0.67 31.54 -2.99
N ASN A 216 -1.49 32.42 -2.41
CA ASN A 216 -1.26 32.97 -1.07
C ASN A 216 -1.31 31.90 0.05
N LEU A 217 -2.24 30.94 -0.05
CA LEU A 217 -2.35 29.85 0.92
C LEU A 217 -1.17 28.89 0.85
N CYS A 218 -0.75 28.51 -0.36
CA CYS A 218 0.34 27.57 -0.61
C CYS A 218 1.74 28.21 -0.45
N GLY A 219 1.86 29.52 -0.63
CA GLY A 219 3.10 30.28 -0.42
C GLY A 219 3.50 30.47 1.05
N CYS A 220 2.73 29.92 1.99
CA CYS A 220 3.06 29.96 3.42
C CYS A 220 4.29 29.11 3.77
N LYS A 221 5.12 29.58 4.71
CA LYS A 221 6.31 28.85 5.20
C LYS A 221 5.98 27.50 5.84
N SER A 222 4.80 27.38 6.46
CA SER A 222 4.34 26.14 7.10
C SER A 222 3.07 25.64 6.42
N TRP A 223 3.12 24.38 6.00
CA TRP A 223 2.00 23.62 5.42
C TRP A 223 1.17 22.88 6.48
N GLU A 224 1.40 23.17 7.76
CA GLU A 224 0.56 22.69 8.84
C GLU A 224 -0.91 23.06 8.58
N GLY A 225 -1.80 22.07 8.63
CA GLY A 225 -3.22 22.23 8.35
C GLY A 225 -3.54 22.69 6.92
N ILE A 226 -2.68 22.45 5.94
CA ILE A 226 -2.90 22.90 4.56
C ILE A 226 -4.20 22.34 3.96
N LEU A 227 -4.61 21.11 4.31
CA LEU A 227 -5.81 20.49 3.74
C LEU A 227 -7.07 21.32 4.04
N ARG A 228 -7.24 21.77 5.28
CA ARG A 228 -8.37 22.64 5.67
C ARG A 228 -8.23 24.09 5.21
N LYS A 229 -7.01 24.55 4.90
CA LYS A 229 -6.80 25.89 4.32
C LYS A 229 -7.21 25.89 2.85
N VAL A 230 -6.73 24.90 2.10
CA VAL A 230 -7.02 24.75 0.66
C VAL A 230 -8.46 24.31 0.44
N TRP A 231 -9.00 23.38 1.25
CA TRP A 231 -10.38 22.91 1.18
C TRP A 231 -11.15 23.25 2.47
N PRO A 232 -11.69 24.48 2.59
CA PRO A 232 -12.19 25.02 3.86
C PRO A 232 -13.47 24.36 4.37
N LYS A 233 -14.21 23.67 3.51
CA LYS A 233 -15.40 22.90 3.90
C LYS A 233 -15.11 21.42 4.14
N ALA A 234 -13.86 20.98 4.01
CA ALA A 234 -13.49 19.60 4.29
C ALA A 234 -13.81 19.27 5.76
N LYS A 235 -14.46 18.12 5.98
CA LYS A 235 -14.87 17.64 7.30
C LYS A 235 -14.08 16.42 7.76
N LEU A 236 -13.39 15.75 6.85
CA LEU A 236 -12.62 14.54 7.11
C LEU A 236 -11.56 14.29 6.04
N VAL A 237 -10.58 13.44 6.39
CA VAL A 237 -9.67 12.81 5.45
C VAL A 237 -10.00 11.32 5.36
N ASP A 238 -10.42 10.84 4.19
CA ASP A 238 -10.78 9.44 3.96
C ASP A 238 -9.57 8.70 3.39
N ALA A 239 -8.96 7.84 4.21
CA ALA A 239 -7.81 7.04 3.82
C ALA A 239 -7.60 5.87 4.78
N ILE A 240 -7.08 4.75 4.27
CA ILE A 240 -6.59 3.66 5.12
C ILE A 240 -5.36 4.16 5.89
N THR A 241 -5.49 4.19 7.22
CA THR A 241 -4.44 4.59 8.20
C THR A 241 -4.16 3.49 9.21
N THR A 242 -4.68 2.28 8.99
CA THR A 242 -4.50 1.09 9.84
C THR A 242 -3.38 0.18 9.33
N GLY A 243 -2.88 -0.72 10.17
CA GLY A 243 -1.79 -1.64 9.82
C GLY A 243 -0.50 -0.87 9.51
N VAL A 244 0.21 -1.26 8.44
CA VAL A 244 1.44 -0.57 8.00
C VAL A 244 1.23 0.92 7.70
N MET A 245 0.01 1.32 7.33
CA MET A 245 -0.29 2.73 7.03
C MET A 245 -0.34 3.62 8.26
N SER A 246 -0.37 3.05 9.46
CA SER A 246 -0.40 3.82 10.72
C SER A 246 0.86 4.65 10.94
N GLN A 247 1.98 4.26 10.32
CA GLN A 247 3.24 5.04 10.36
C GLN A 247 3.10 6.43 9.72
N TYR A 248 2.09 6.63 8.86
CA TYR A 248 1.83 7.91 8.20
C TYR A 248 0.78 8.78 8.93
N ALA A 249 0.16 8.26 10.00
CA ALA A 249 -0.92 8.97 10.68
C ALA A 249 -0.47 10.30 11.30
N GLU A 250 0.70 10.34 11.95
CA GLU A 250 1.26 11.58 12.53
C GLU A 250 1.52 12.65 11.46
N THR A 251 2.14 12.26 10.34
CA THR A 251 2.42 13.16 9.21
C THR A 251 1.12 13.65 8.57
N LEU A 252 0.12 12.79 8.41
CA LEU A 252 -1.17 13.18 7.85
C LEU A 252 -1.94 14.12 8.80
N GLU A 253 -1.85 13.91 10.12
CA GLU A 253 -2.44 14.80 11.13
C GLU A 253 -1.80 16.19 11.11
N PHE A 254 -0.49 16.29 10.83
CA PHE A 254 0.17 17.59 10.63
C PHE A 254 -0.43 18.39 9.46
N TYR A 255 -0.75 17.75 8.33
CA TYR A 255 -1.35 18.43 7.17
C TYR A 255 -2.87 18.62 7.28
N SER A 256 -3.56 17.76 8.04
CA SER A 256 -5.02 17.80 8.20
C SER A 256 -5.45 18.78 9.30
N ARG A 257 -4.70 18.83 10.41
CA ARG A 257 -4.97 19.58 11.66
C ARG A 257 -6.45 19.69 12.03
N GLY A 258 -6.93 18.68 12.76
CA GLY A 258 -8.28 18.66 13.31
C GLY A 258 -9.35 18.16 12.35
N LEU A 259 -8.97 17.67 11.17
CA LEU A 259 -9.85 16.84 10.35
C LEU A 259 -9.66 15.37 10.78
N PRO A 260 -10.72 14.64 11.17
CA PRO A 260 -10.62 13.23 11.51
C PRO A 260 -10.10 12.42 10.32
N LEU A 261 -9.15 11.52 10.61
CA LEU A 261 -8.66 10.51 9.68
C LEU A 261 -9.60 9.30 9.75
N VAL A 262 -10.30 9.02 8.65
CA VAL A 262 -11.34 8.00 8.60
C VAL A 262 -10.88 6.84 7.71
N SER A 263 -10.83 5.63 8.26
CA SER A 263 -10.66 4.40 7.48
C SER A 263 -11.99 3.63 7.46
N THR A 264 -12.64 3.63 6.29
CA THR A 264 -14.05 3.22 6.13
C THR A 264 -14.24 1.72 5.99
N GLY A 265 -13.31 1.01 5.36
CA GLY A 265 -13.49 -0.39 4.98
C GLY A 265 -12.23 -1.24 5.10
N TYR A 266 -12.44 -2.55 5.29
CA TYR A 266 -11.40 -3.57 5.26
C TYR A 266 -11.71 -4.56 4.14
N ILE A 267 -10.86 -4.56 3.12
CA ILE A 267 -11.08 -5.28 1.86
C ILE A 267 -9.75 -5.83 1.31
N CYS A 268 -9.86 -6.83 0.45
CA CYS A 268 -8.76 -7.34 -0.37
C CYS A 268 -9.24 -7.70 -1.78
N SER A 269 -8.33 -8.14 -2.64
CA SER A 269 -8.66 -8.56 -4.01
C SER A 269 -9.58 -9.79 -3.99
N GLU A 270 -9.44 -10.65 -2.99
CA GLU A 270 -10.19 -11.90 -2.79
C GLU A 270 -11.60 -11.66 -2.26
N ALA A 271 -11.78 -10.72 -1.31
CA ALA A 271 -13.04 -10.53 -0.63
C ALA A 271 -13.23 -9.12 -0.05
N ILE A 272 -14.48 -8.80 0.26
CA ILE A 272 -14.84 -7.68 1.13
C ILE A 272 -14.96 -8.25 2.54
N CYS A 273 -14.13 -7.77 3.47
CA CYS A 273 -14.00 -8.40 4.79
C CYS A 273 -14.85 -7.71 5.87
N GLY A 274 -14.95 -6.39 5.83
CA GLY A 274 -15.70 -5.67 6.85
C GLY A 274 -15.74 -4.16 6.67
N ILE A 275 -16.58 -3.52 7.47
CA ILE A 275 -16.78 -2.06 7.50
C ILE A 275 -16.49 -1.56 8.91
N ASN A 276 -15.89 -0.38 9.00
CA ASN A 276 -15.68 0.30 10.27
C ASN A 276 -16.98 1.00 10.72
N LEU A 277 -17.65 0.46 11.74
CA LEU A 277 -18.87 1.09 12.28
C LEU A 277 -18.61 2.33 13.11
N GLU A 278 -17.38 2.54 13.57
CA GLU A 278 -16.99 3.69 14.36
C GLU A 278 -15.94 4.51 13.58
N PRO A 279 -16.35 5.17 12.49
CA PRO A 279 -15.42 5.82 11.55
C PRO A 279 -14.62 6.98 12.16
N LEU A 280 -15.01 7.49 13.33
CA LEU A 280 -14.31 8.55 14.06
C LEU A 280 -13.32 8.01 15.11
N SER A 281 -13.26 6.70 15.33
CA SER A 281 -12.28 6.10 16.24
C SER A 281 -10.87 6.36 15.72
N LYS A 282 -9.93 6.60 16.65
CA LYS A 282 -8.54 6.85 16.28
C LYS A 282 -7.99 5.69 15.46
N PRO A 283 -7.05 5.91 14.52
CA PRO A 283 -6.52 4.85 13.65
C PRO A 283 -6.11 3.55 14.37
N PHE A 284 -5.56 3.65 15.59
CA PHE A 284 -5.12 2.51 16.40
C PHE A 284 -6.25 1.81 17.18
N GLU A 285 -7.43 2.42 17.26
CA GLU A 285 -8.60 1.97 18.01
C GLU A 285 -9.71 1.44 17.08
N ILE A 286 -9.53 1.53 15.75
CA ILE A 286 -10.53 1.09 14.76
C ILE A 286 -10.84 -0.39 14.93
N GLN A 287 -12.13 -0.69 15.12
CA GLN A 287 -12.67 -2.05 15.15
C GLN A 287 -13.66 -2.23 14.00
N PHE A 288 -13.42 -3.23 13.17
CA PHE A 288 -14.37 -3.65 12.15
C PHE A 288 -15.42 -4.58 12.77
N ASN A 289 -16.61 -4.63 12.18
CA ASN A 289 -17.80 -5.34 12.68
C ASN A 289 -17.64 -6.80 13.11
N ALA A 290 -16.61 -7.47 12.63
CA ALA A 290 -16.18 -8.74 13.16
C ALA A 290 -14.82 -8.49 13.82
N LYS A 291 -14.74 -8.62 15.15
CA LYS A 291 -13.45 -8.65 15.84
C LYS A 291 -12.81 -10.00 15.49
N PRO A 292 -11.76 -10.05 14.67
CA PRO A 292 -11.13 -11.31 14.33
C PRO A 292 -10.48 -11.82 15.60
N VAL A 293 -10.83 -13.05 15.96
CA VAL A 293 -10.25 -13.74 17.09
C VAL A 293 -9.21 -14.67 16.50
N ASP A 294 -7.96 -14.56 16.95
CA ASP A 294 -6.93 -15.51 16.56
C ASP A 294 -7.45 -16.94 16.80
N LEU A 295 -7.07 -17.89 15.94
CA LEU A 295 -7.56 -19.27 16.00
C LEU A 295 -7.34 -19.87 17.39
N VAL A 296 -6.24 -19.48 18.05
CA VAL A 296 -5.88 -19.90 19.41
C VAL A 296 -6.80 -19.34 20.51
N ASN A 297 -7.57 -18.29 20.20
CA ASN A 297 -8.42 -17.55 21.15
C ASN A 297 -9.93 -17.82 20.95
N VAL A 298 -10.28 -18.77 20.08
CA VAL A 298 -11.68 -19.19 19.82
C VAL A 298 -12.27 -19.86 21.07
N LYS A 299 -13.48 -19.46 21.48
CA LYS A 299 -14.18 -20.02 22.65
C LYS A 299 -15.18 -21.11 22.23
N PRO A 300 -15.20 -22.27 22.91
CA PRO A 300 -16.24 -23.28 22.69
C PRO A 300 -17.67 -22.72 22.84
N GLY A 301 -18.62 -23.23 22.06
CA GLY A 301 -20.03 -22.86 22.13
C GLY A 301 -20.42 -21.54 21.46
N HIS A 302 -19.48 -20.84 20.82
CA HIS A 302 -19.75 -19.59 20.07
C HIS A 302 -19.69 -19.84 18.56
N TYR A 303 -20.49 -19.08 17.81
CA TYR A 303 -20.46 -19.09 16.35
C TYR A 303 -19.41 -18.10 15.84
N TYR A 304 -18.49 -18.62 15.03
CA TYR A 304 -17.47 -17.83 14.34
C TYR A 304 -17.62 -18.01 12.83
N GLU A 305 -17.40 -16.93 12.09
CA GLU A 305 -17.17 -16.98 10.65
C GLU A 305 -15.65 -17.05 10.43
N LEU A 306 -15.18 -18.06 9.70
CA LEU A 306 -13.75 -18.23 9.44
C LEU A 306 -13.31 -17.18 8.43
N LEU A 307 -12.69 -16.12 8.94
CA LEU A 307 -12.05 -15.10 8.13
C LEU A 307 -10.56 -15.45 8.03
N VAL A 308 -10.16 -16.14 6.95
CA VAL A 308 -8.73 -16.31 6.63
C VAL A 308 -8.24 -15.00 6.04
N THR A 309 -7.84 -14.12 6.93
CA THR A 309 -7.32 -12.81 6.56
C THR A 309 -6.20 -12.44 7.51
N THR A 310 -5.46 -11.42 7.11
CA THR A 310 -4.33 -10.90 7.87
C THR A 310 -4.80 -9.65 8.60
N TYR A 311 -5.63 -9.85 9.62
CA TYR A 311 -6.07 -8.74 10.47
C TYR A 311 -4.99 -8.47 11.51
N GLY A 312 -4.37 -7.29 11.42
CA GLY A 312 -3.20 -6.88 12.21
C GLY A 312 -2.03 -6.55 11.29
N GLU A 313 -1.23 -7.57 10.98
CA GLU A 313 -0.14 -7.51 10.01
C GLU A 313 -0.27 -8.69 9.03
N ARG A 314 0.10 -8.49 7.76
CA ARG A 314 0.24 -9.61 6.83
C ARG A 314 1.37 -10.51 7.32
N GLN A 315 1.06 -11.79 7.57
CA GLN A 315 2.06 -12.75 8.01
C GLN A 315 3.23 -12.74 7.03
N ASN A 316 4.45 -12.74 7.59
CA ASN A 316 5.72 -12.68 6.87
C ASN A 316 6.04 -11.37 6.15
N VAL A 317 5.33 -10.25 6.37
CA VAL A 317 5.71 -8.95 5.79
C VAL A 317 6.56 -8.18 6.78
N ILE A 318 7.80 -7.83 6.38
CA ILE A 318 8.73 -7.07 7.22
C ILE A 318 8.95 -5.63 6.75
N LEU A 319 8.76 -5.34 5.46
CA LEU A 319 8.87 -4.00 4.89
C LEU A 319 7.68 -3.70 3.98
N SER A 320 7.20 -2.46 4.04
CA SER A 320 6.11 -1.95 3.22
C SER A 320 6.01 -0.43 3.32
N ILE A 321 6.00 0.25 2.18
CA ILE A 321 5.80 1.72 2.11
C ILE A 321 4.38 2.02 1.63
N GLU A 322 4.00 1.40 0.52
CA GLU A 322 2.71 1.48 -0.13
C GLU A 322 1.97 0.14 0.09
N SER A 323 1.41 -0.43 -0.97
CA SER A 323 0.87 -1.77 -0.97
C SER A 323 1.87 -2.86 -1.36
N ASP A 324 3.14 -2.53 -1.58
CA ASP A 324 4.26 -3.49 -1.66
C ASP A 324 4.39 -4.27 -0.35
N LYS A 325 4.79 -5.55 -0.45
CA LYS A 325 4.86 -6.46 0.68
C LYS A 325 6.12 -7.31 0.58
N THR A 326 7.20 -6.85 1.19
CA THR A 326 8.47 -7.58 1.19
C THR A 326 8.58 -8.47 2.41
N SER A 327 8.82 -9.77 2.18
CA SER A 327 9.08 -10.72 3.26
C SER A 327 10.55 -10.80 3.66
N GLU A 328 10.82 -11.45 4.79
CA GLU A 328 12.19 -11.73 5.23
C GLU A 328 12.97 -12.56 4.21
N LEU A 329 12.31 -13.51 3.55
CA LEU A 329 12.91 -14.31 2.49
C LEU A 329 13.21 -13.48 1.24
N ASP A 330 12.30 -12.59 0.84
CA ASP A 330 12.52 -11.71 -0.30
C ASP A 330 13.71 -10.77 -0.06
N LEU A 331 13.79 -10.18 1.14
CA LEU A 331 14.92 -9.35 1.54
C LEU A 331 16.23 -10.13 1.59
N LEU A 332 16.23 -11.35 2.15
CA LEU A 332 17.40 -12.22 2.17
C LEU A 332 17.90 -12.53 0.77
N ASN A 333 16.99 -12.86 -0.15
CA ASN A 333 17.33 -13.13 -1.55
C ASN A 333 17.91 -11.88 -2.24
N ALA A 334 17.32 -10.71 -2.02
CA ALA A 334 17.84 -9.44 -2.55
C ALA A 334 19.24 -9.11 -2.01
N VAL A 335 19.47 -9.31 -0.70
CA VAL A 335 20.79 -9.14 -0.09
C VAL A 335 21.80 -10.13 -0.66
N ASN A 336 21.42 -11.39 -0.87
CA ASN A 336 22.30 -12.40 -1.46
C ASN A 336 22.67 -12.06 -2.91
N GLU A 337 21.73 -11.57 -3.72
CA GLU A 337 22.02 -11.13 -5.09
C GLU A 337 23.02 -9.98 -5.10
N ALA A 338 22.83 -8.95 -4.26
CA ALA A 338 23.78 -7.85 -4.14
C ALA A 338 25.14 -8.29 -3.58
N LYS A 339 25.18 -9.31 -2.72
CA LYS A 339 26.42 -9.91 -2.21
C LYS A 339 27.24 -10.58 -3.31
N THR A 340 26.61 -11.14 -4.36
CA THR A 340 27.36 -11.73 -5.50
C THR A 340 28.25 -10.70 -6.20
N HIS A 341 27.88 -9.42 -6.16
CA HIS A 341 28.69 -8.32 -6.65
C HIS A 341 29.84 -7.94 -5.70
N LEU A 342 29.63 -8.07 -4.39
CA LEU A 342 30.64 -7.78 -3.37
C LEU A 342 31.71 -8.87 -3.21
N ASP A 343 31.33 -10.14 -3.36
CA ASP A 343 32.22 -11.27 -3.05
C ASP A 343 33.54 -11.25 -3.85
N PRO A 344 33.58 -10.89 -5.15
CA PRO A 344 34.81 -10.72 -5.93
C PRO A 344 35.68 -9.54 -5.48
N LEU A 345 35.10 -8.52 -4.84
CA LEU A 345 35.80 -7.33 -4.36
C LEU A 345 36.49 -7.54 -3.00
N GLY A 346 36.38 -8.74 -2.44
CA GLY A 346 37.05 -9.08 -1.18
C GLY A 346 36.28 -8.66 0.07
N PHE A 347 35.00 -8.29 -0.03
CA PHE A 347 34.16 -7.97 1.11
C PHE A 347 33.37 -9.17 1.61
N ILE A 348 33.08 -9.20 2.90
CA ILE A 348 32.23 -10.16 3.58
C ILE A 348 31.13 -9.38 4.30
N LEU A 349 29.88 -9.63 3.93
CA LEU A 349 28.73 -9.18 4.71
C LEU A 349 28.62 -10.02 5.99
N ARG A 350 28.78 -9.37 7.15
CA ARG A 350 28.71 -10.02 8.48
C ARG A 350 27.27 -10.07 8.97
N TRP A 351 26.59 -8.93 8.91
CA TRP A 351 25.20 -8.78 9.29
C TRP A 351 24.51 -7.73 8.46
N TYR A 352 23.19 -7.86 8.36
CA TYR A 352 22.33 -6.84 7.82
C TYR A 352 21.03 -6.74 8.63
N THR A 353 20.39 -5.59 8.52
CA THR A 353 19.00 -5.36 8.96
C THR A 353 18.39 -4.27 8.09
N SER A 354 17.12 -3.97 8.28
CA SER A 354 16.39 -3.00 7.48
C SER A 354 15.39 -2.20 8.30
N HIS A 355 14.90 -1.09 7.75
CA HIS A 355 13.65 -0.47 8.17
C HIS A 355 13.00 0.27 7.00
N VAL A 356 11.75 0.69 7.19
CA VAL A 356 11.07 1.62 6.29
C VAL A 356 11.36 3.05 6.76
N ASP A 357 11.90 3.89 5.87
CA ASP A 357 11.96 5.34 6.12
C ASP A 357 10.71 6.00 5.55
N ALA A 358 9.85 6.47 6.44
CA ALA A 358 8.62 7.19 6.13
C ALA A 358 8.74 8.71 6.40
N SER A 359 9.94 9.22 6.68
CA SER A 359 10.20 10.65 6.92
C SER A 359 10.14 11.46 5.61
N SER A 360 10.48 10.82 4.49
CA SER A 360 10.33 11.33 3.14
C SER A 360 9.02 10.84 2.49
N ILE A 361 8.55 11.57 1.48
CA ILE A 361 7.38 11.19 0.68
C ILE A 361 7.77 11.39 -0.80
N PRO A 362 7.84 10.31 -1.61
CA PRO A 362 7.65 8.91 -1.21
C PRO A 362 8.75 8.42 -0.25
N GLY A 363 8.38 7.52 0.67
CA GLY A 363 9.34 6.86 1.55
C GLY A 363 10.16 5.81 0.80
N HIS A 364 11.17 5.23 1.46
CA HIS A 364 12.07 4.22 0.88
C HIS A 364 12.49 3.16 1.90
N TYR A 365 13.06 2.07 1.39
CA TYR A 365 13.68 1.04 2.22
C TYR A 365 15.11 1.47 2.57
N VAL A 366 15.47 1.30 3.84
CA VAL A 366 16.83 1.47 4.33
C VAL A 366 17.37 0.11 4.72
N VAL A 367 18.55 -0.25 4.23
CA VAL A 367 19.23 -1.50 4.56
C VAL A 367 20.60 -1.18 5.14
N PHE A 368 20.84 -1.63 6.37
CA PHE A 368 22.11 -1.43 7.05
C PHE A 368 23.00 -2.65 6.89
N TRP A 369 24.24 -2.46 6.45
CA TRP A 369 25.21 -3.53 6.24
C TRP A 369 26.43 -3.33 7.13
N GLU A 370 26.81 -4.37 7.89
CA GLU A 370 28.12 -4.43 8.55
C GLU A 370 29.06 -5.33 7.75
N LEU A 371 30.12 -4.75 7.20
CA LEU A 371 31.04 -5.40 6.27
C LEU A 371 32.42 -5.66 6.92
N LYS A 372 33.13 -6.67 6.43
CA LYS A 372 34.52 -6.97 6.77
C LYS A 372 35.33 -7.32 5.53
N ALA A 373 36.59 -6.90 5.44
CA ALA A 373 37.50 -7.33 4.37
C ALA A 373 38.00 -8.77 4.57
N LYS A 374 38.23 -9.52 3.48
CA LYS A 374 38.74 -10.91 3.50
C LYS A 374 40.18 -11.01 4.02
N GLU A 375 41.05 -10.04 3.74
CA GLU A 375 42.47 -10.05 4.18
C GLU A 375 43.01 -8.64 4.51
N GLY A 376 43.85 -8.55 5.56
CA GLY A 376 44.96 -7.58 5.64
C GLY A 376 44.72 -6.13 6.06
N ASN A 377 43.49 -5.61 6.13
CA ASN A 377 43.25 -4.26 6.66
C ASN A 377 42.16 -4.27 7.73
N ASP A 378 42.56 -4.17 8.99
CA ASP A 378 41.69 -3.87 10.14
C ASP A 378 41.20 -2.40 10.14
N ASN A 379 41.48 -1.65 9.07
CA ASN A 379 41.06 -0.26 8.90
C ASN A 379 39.91 -0.17 7.89
N ILE A 380 38.80 0.40 8.36
CA ILE A 380 37.64 0.99 7.66
C ILE A 380 37.42 0.45 6.23
N VAL A 381 36.44 -0.45 6.09
CA VAL A 381 35.87 -0.84 4.80
C VAL A 381 35.10 0.36 4.24
N GLU A 382 35.74 1.12 3.37
CA GLU A 382 35.08 2.18 2.60
C GLU A 382 34.66 1.60 1.25
N LEU A 383 33.36 1.35 1.10
CA LEU A 383 32.80 0.93 -0.17
C LEU A 383 32.63 2.17 -1.05
N ASP A 384 33.11 2.13 -2.30
CA ASP A 384 32.89 3.26 -3.18
C ASP A 384 31.41 3.38 -3.59
N ARG A 385 30.99 4.61 -3.91
CA ARG A 385 29.60 4.92 -4.26
C ARG A 385 29.08 4.12 -5.46
N THR A 386 29.94 3.75 -6.40
CA THR A 386 29.54 3.00 -7.60
C THR A 386 29.15 1.59 -7.21
N THR A 387 29.97 0.92 -6.41
CA THR A 387 29.64 -0.41 -5.87
C THR A 387 28.40 -0.36 -4.99
N MET A 388 28.25 0.64 -4.12
CA MET A 388 27.02 0.79 -3.31
C MET A 388 25.77 0.95 -4.18
N THR A 389 25.86 1.77 -5.23
CA THR A 389 24.74 2.01 -6.16
C THR A 389 24.37 0.73 -6.92
N GLU A 390 25.37 -0.02 -7.39
CA GLU A 390 25.16 -1.30 -8.07
C GLU A 390 24.53 -2.34 -7.12
N CYS A 391 24.99 -2.40 -5.86
CA CYS A 391 24.36 -3.25 -4.84
C CYS A 391 22.90 -2.85 -4.60
N CYS A 392 22.59 -1.56 -4.44
CA CYS A 392 21.19 -1.10 -4.33
C CYS A 392 20.37 -1.54 -5.56
N SER A 393 20.89 -1.33 -6.77
CA SER A 393 20.19 -1.70 -8.02
C SER A 393 19.88 -3.20 -8.06
N ARG A 394 20.86 -4.06 -7.74
CA ARG A 394 20.68 -5.52 -7.68
C ARG A 394 19.67 -5.95 -6.64
N MET A 395 19.66 -5.29 -5.48
CA MET A 395 18.62 -5.52 -4.47
C MET A 395 17.25 -5.15 -5.02
N GLU A 396 17.09 -3.96 -5.60
CA GLU A 396 15.80 -3.50 -6.16
C GLU A 396 15.29 -4.42 -7.28
N GLU A 397 16.18 -4.90 -8.15
CA GLU A 397 15.86 -5.83 -9.23
C GLU A 397 15.41 -7.21 -8.73
N SER A 398 15.90 -7.63 -7.56
CA SER A 398 15.57 -8.91 -6.94
C SER A 398 14.28 -8.88 -6.12
N LEU A 399 13.81 -7.69 -5.74
CA LEU A 399 12.55 -7.51 -5.03
C LEU A 399 11.35 -7.80 -5.94
N ASP A 400 10.19 -8.01 -5.31
CA ASP A 400 8.99 -8.47 -6.02
C ASP A 400 8.49 -7.49 -7.09
N PHE A 401 7.59 -7.97 -7.93
CA PHE A 401 7.01 -7.16 -9.00
C PHE A 401 6.34 -5.87 -8.48
N ILE A 402 5.70 -5.90 -7.30
CA ILE A 402 4.94 -4.76 -6.78
C ILE A 402 5.89 -3.66 -6.30
N TYR A 403 6.97 -4.01 -5.61
CA TYR A 403 8.02 -3.05 -5.23
C TYR A 403 8.59 -2.38 -6.48
N ARG A 404 9.00 -3.16 -7.48
CA ARG A 404 9.59 -2.63 -8.73
C ARG A 404 8.62 -1.76 -9.52
N LEU A 405 7.33 -2.14 -9.54
CA LEU A 405 6.27 -1.32 -10.13
C LEU A 405 6.20 0.05 -9.45
N TYR A 406 6.12 0.08 -8.12
CA TYR A 406 6.04 1.34 -7.37
C TYR A 406 7.34 2.16 -7.40
N ARG A 407 8.51 1.53 -7.55
CA ARG A 407 9.75 2.24 -7.85
C ARG A 407 9.70 2.95 -9.21
N LYS A 408 9.26 2.23 -10.25
CA LYS A 408 9.10 2.78 -11.61
C LYS A 408 8.07 3.91 -11.65
N GLU A 409 7.02 3.81 -10.84
CA GLU A 409 5.97 4.81 -10.72
C GLU A 409 6.32 5.96 -9.77
N ASN A 410 7.53 6.02 -9.19
CA ASN A 410 7.90 7.01 -8.15
C ASN A 410 6.96 7.02 -6.94
N ALA A 411 6.31 5.89 -6.66
CA ALA A 411 5.52 5.69 -5.46
C ALA A 411 6.37 5.24 -4.26
N ILE A 412 7.53 4.64 -4.53
CA ILE A 412 8.59 4.33 -3.55
C ILE A 412 9.86 5.04 -4.01
N ALA A 413 10.60 5.69 -3.11
CA ALA A 413 11.91 6.29 -3.39
C ALA A 413 13.01 5.22 -3.47
N ALA A 414 14.20 5.61 -3.94
CA ALA A 414 15.32 4.67 -4.14
C ALA A 414 15.73 4.00 -2.83
N LEU A 415 15.98 2.68 -2.88
CA LEU A 415 16.55 1.95 -1.76
C LEU A 415 17.87 2.58 -1.32
N GLU A 416 18.00 2.80 -0.02
CA GLU A 416 19.21 3.34 0.61
C GLU A 416 19.97 2.23 1.31
N MET A 417 21.23 2.07 0.95
CA MET A 417 22.18 1.21 1.67
C MET A 417 23.04 2.09 2.57
N LYS A 418 23.12 1.72 3.85
CA LYS A 418 23.98 2.36 4.84
C LYS A 418 25.02 1.38 5.34
N VAL A 419 26.30 1.68 5.14
CA VAL A 419 27.39 0.82 5.62
C VAL A 419 27.77 1.24 7.03
N LEU A 420 27.77 0.27 7.95
CA LEU A 420 28.00 0.48 9.37
C LEU A 420 29.45 0.20 9.77
N LYS A 421 29.90 0.88 10.84
CA LYS A 421 31.14 0.54 11.55
C LYS A 421 31.06 -0.89 12.09
N GLN A 422 32.21 -1.56 12.17
CA GLN A 422 32.30 -2.86 12.82
C GLN A 422 31.89 -2.77 14.30
N GLY A 423 31.17 -3.78 14.81
CA GLY A 423 30.62 -3.82 16.16
C GLY A 423 29.32 -3.02 16.32
N SER A 424 28.68 -2.60 15.22
CA SER A 424 27.40 -1.90 15.29
C SER A 424 26.26 -2.85 15.66
N PHE A 425 26.28 -4.07 15.15
CA PHE A 425 25.28 -5.08 15.53
C PHE A 425 25.48 -5.62 16.96
N GLU A 426 26.70 -5.54 17.50
CA GLU A 426 26.98 -5.83 18.92
C GLU A 426 26.33 -4.76 19.81
N ALA A 427 26.50 -3.48 19.49
CA ALA A 427 25.82 -2.39 20.20
C ALA A 427 24.29 -2.48 20.11
N LEU A 428 23.76 -2.93 18.96
CA LEU A 428 22.34 -3.20 18.78
C LEU A 428 21.86 -4.36 19.66
N MET A 429 22.65 -5.44 19.76
CA MET A 429 22.37 -6.57 20.64
C MET A 429 22.35 -6.13 22.11
N ASP A 430 23.36 -5.39 22.56
CA ASP A 430 23.46 -4.87 23.93
C ASP A 430 22.24 -4.02 24.30
N TYR A 431 21.77 -3.19 23.35
CA TYR A 431 20.53 -2.44 23.53
C TYR A 431 19.33 -3.36 23.76
N HIS A 432 19.10 -4.37 22.91
CA HIS A 432 17.96 -5.28 23.09
C HIS A 432 18.07 -6.09 24.38
N VAL A 433 19.28 -6.51 24.76
CA VAL A 433 19.53 -7.19 26.04
C VAL A 433 19.21 -6.27 27.23
N SER A 434 19.56 -4.99 27.15
CA SER A 434 19.19 -3.98 28.16
C SER A 434 17.68 -3.77 28.28
N GLN A 435 16.93 -4.00 27.19
CA GLN A 435 15.47 -3.99 27.16
C GLN A 435 14.84 -5.32 27.59
N GLY A 436 15.64 -6.29 28.04
CA GLY A 436 15.18 -7.58 28.57
C GLY A 436 15.24 -8.76 27.62
N ALA A 437 15.85 -8.63 26.44
CA ALA A 437 16.10 -9.78 25.56
C ALA A 437 17.14 -10.73 26.17
N SER A 438 16.93 -12.04 26.01
CA SER A 438 17.92 -13.03 26.43
C SER A 438 19.12 -13.04 25.48
N LEU A 439 20.32 -12.83 26.02
CA LEU A 439 21.57 -12.84 25.26
C LEU A 439 21.77 -14.17 24.51
N SER A 440 21.45 -15.31 25.13
CA SER A 440 21.65 -16.64 24.54
C SER A 440 20.67 -16.98 23.42
N GLN A 441 19.57 -16.22 23.29
CA GLN A 441 18.53 -16.44 22.29
C GLN A 441 18.45 -15.31 21.27
N TYR A 442 19.33 -14.31 21.38
CA TYR A 442 19.30 -13.16 20.48
C TYR A 442 19.61 -13.59 19.04
N LYS A 443 18.69 -13.26 18.15
CA LYS A 443 18.88 -13.30 16.70
C LYS A 443 18.72 -11.88 16.20
N GLY A 444 19.71 -11.37 15.47
CA GLY A 444 19.63 -10.05 14.88
C GLY A 444 18.37 -9.94 14.01
N PRO A 445 17.48 -8.95 14.26
CA PRO A 445 16.25 -8.85 13.50
C PRO A 445 16.55 -8.39 12.07
N SER A 446 15.90 -9.02 11.09
CA SER A 446 16.01 -8.63 9.68
C SER A 446 15.36 -7.27 9.39
N CYS A 447 14.47 -6.79 10.27
CA CYS A 447 13.86 -5.46 10.21
C CYS A 447 13.66 -4.86 11.62
N ILE A 448 13.96 -3.56 11.78
CA ILE A 448 13.86 -2.80 13.03
C ILE A 448 12.68 -1.82 12.96
N LYS A 449 11.84 -1.83 14.00
CA LYS A 449 10.74 -0.87 14.17
C LYS A 449 10.98 0.19 15.28
N SER A 450 11.93 -0.04 16.20
CA SER A 450 12.22 0.90 17.31
C SER A 450 13.01 2.11 16.82
N LYS A 451 12.52 3.31 17.12
CA LYS A 451 13.20 4.58 16.78
C LYS A 451 14.57 4.69 17.46
N GLU A 452 14.72 4.15 18.66
CA GLU A 452 15.95 4.14 19.44
C GLU A 452 16.99 3.20 18.81
N ALA A 453 16.57 1.99 18.42
CA ALA A 453 17.43 1.04 17.72
C ALA A 453 17.94 1.60 16.37
N ILE A 454 17.06 2.29 15.62
CA ILE A 454 17.43 2.96 14.37
C ILE A 454 18.48 4.06 14.64
N LYS A 455 18.26 4.91 15.66
CA LYS A 455 19.23 5.96 16.05
C LYS A 455 20.61 5.39 16.40
N ILE A 456 20.66 4.25 17.08
CA ILE A 456 21.92 3.57 17.40
C ILE A 456 22.67 3.22 16.10
N LEU A 457 21.99 2.66 15.11
CA LEU A 457 22.60 2.32 13.82
C LEU A 457 22.98 3.57 13.02
N ASP A 458 22.10 4.56 12.92
CA ASP A 458 22.37 5.82 12.20
C ASP A 458 23.61 6.54 12.73
N SER A 459 23.82 6.56 14.05
CA SER A 459 25.03 7.15 14.66
C SER A 459 26.35 6.45 14.30
N ARG A 460 26.26 5.26 13.69
CA ARG A 460 27.39 4.37 13.36
C ARG A 460 27.55 4.16 11.86
N VAL A 461 26.80 4.88 11.03
CA VAL A 461 26.95 4.88 9.57
C VAL A 461 28.30 5.48 9.19
N MET A 462 28.96 4.87 8.22
CA MET A 462 30.23 5.32 7.62
C MET A 462 30.01 5.89 6.23
N ALA A 463 29.14 5.26 5.44
CA ALA A 463 28.87 5.58 4.05
C ALA A 463 27.40 5.35 3.71
#